data_AF-A0A3N5F0Q4-F1
#
_entry.id   AF-A0A3N5F0Q4-F1
#
_cell.length_a   1.000
_cell.length_b   1.000
_cell.length_c   1.000
_cell.angle_alpha   90.00
_cell.angle_beta   90.00
_cell.angle_gamma   90.00
#
_symmetry.space_group_name_H-M   'P 1'
#
loop_
_entity.id
_entity.type
_entity.pdbx_description
1 polymer ?
#
loop_
_entity_poly.entity_id
_entity_poly.type
_entity_poly.pdbx_seq_one_letter_code
_entity_poly.pdbx_strand_id
1 'polypeptide(L)'
;MILRTLAVILAMAGMGRQTSLIYVQCGEGVKWFSVDGRTGALTVKGFLATPKQPLYYLRPSPDRKLLYGASSDRLLVFSIGADGALTRTAETASPGGPCYVDVHPSGRWAATANYG
;
A
#
# COMPACT_ATOMS: atom_id res chain seq x y z
N MET A 1 -27.28 52.18 19.46
CA MET A 1 -27.33 50.72 19.66
C MET A 1 -26.57 50.06 18.51
N ILE A 2 -25.32 49.66 18.76
CA ILE A 2 -24.43 49.10 17.74
C ILE A 2 -24.61 47.58 17.77
N LEU A 3 -25.24 47.00 16.74
CA LEU A 3 -25.43 45.56 16.63
C LEU A 3 -24.17 44.95 15.99
N ARG A 4 -23.46 44.13 16.77
CA ARG A 4 -22.26 43.39 16.35
C ARG A 4 -22.64 42.21 15.46
N THR A 5 -22.09 42.16 14.25
CA THR A 5 -22.18 41.04 13.32
C THR A 5 -21.49 39.80 13.92
N LEU A 6 -22.25 38.74 14.22
CA LEU A 6 -21.71 37.41 14.50
C LEU A 6 -21.68 36.63 13.17
N ALA A 7 -20.49 36.50 12.58
CA ALA A 7 -20.26 35.54 11.52
C ALA A 7 -19.88 34.20 12.16
N VAL A 8 -20.78 33.21 12.07
CA VAL A 8 -20.48 31.83 12.42
C VAL A 8 -19.72 31.21 11.25
N ILE A 9 -18.40 31.07 11.37
CA ILE A 9 -17.61 30.26 10.44
C ILE A 9 -17.84 28.80 10.83
N LEU A 10 -18.75 28.13 10.12
CA LEU A 10 -18.81 26.68 10.13
C LEU A 10 -17.61 26.18 9.31
N ALA A 11 -16.47 26.00 9.96
CA ALA A 11 -15.36 25.28 9.35
C ALA A 11 -15.84 23.84 9.13
N MET A 12 -16.09 23.48 7.86
CA MET A 12 -16.27 22.10 7.45
C MET A 12 -14.95 21.37 7.68
N ALA A 13 -14.75 20.90 8.91
CA ALA A 13 -13.75 19.92 9.22
C ALA A 13 -14.12 18.62 8.49
N GLY A 14 -13.20 18.08 7.71
CA GLY A 14 -13.26 16.70 7.27
C GLY A 14 -13.44 16.49 5.78
N MET A 15 -12.40 16.83 5.01
CA MET A 15 -11.94 15.97 3.91
C MET A 15 -10.46 16.29 3.70
N GLY A 16 -9.63 15.85 4.65
CA GLY A 16 -8.19 15.82 4.43
C GLY A 16 -7.94 15.11 3.10
N ARG A 17 -7.25 15.79 2.18
CA ARG A 17 -7.00 15.35 0.81
C ARG A 17 -6.55 13.88 0.84
N GLN A 18 -7.45 12.97 0.48
CA GLN A 18 -7.16 11.54 0.52
C GLN A 18 -6.09 11.25 -0.52
N THR A 19 -4.85 11.25 -0.06
CA THR A 19 -3.69 11.09 -0.92
C THR A 19 -3.62 9.61 -1.22
N SER A 20 -4.07 9.22 -2.40
CA SER A 20 -4.01 7.84 -2.84
C SER A 20 -2.54 7.47 -3.05
N LEU A 21 -2.13 6.32 -2.54
CA LEU A 21 -0.79 5.77 -2.73
C LEU A 21 -0.83 4.64 -3.76
N ILE A 22 0.19 4.58 -4.61
CA ILE A 22 0.45 3.45 -5.50
C ILE A 22 1.77 2.82 -5.08
N TYR A 23 1.79 1.50 -4.93
CA TYR A 23 2.98 0.70 -4.70
C TYR A 23 3.34 -0.04 -5.99
N VAL A 24 4.60 0.03 -6.39
CA VAL A 24 5.11 -0.53 -7.64
C VAL A 24 6.30 -1.40 -7.33
N GLN A 25 6.24 -2.69 -7.70
CA GLN A 25 7.43 -3.53 -7.71
C GLN A 25 8.41 -3.04 -8.78
N CYS A 26 9.68 -2.92 -8.40
CA CYS A 26 10.80 -2.64 -9.29
C CYS A 26 11.90 -3.65 -8.91
N GLY A 27 12.74 -4.12 -9.84
CA GLY A 27 13.52 -5.36 -9.64
C GLY A 27 14.32 -5.51 -8.32
N GLU A 28 14.64 -4.40 -7.66
CA GLU A 28 15.35 -4.32 -6.39
C GLU A 28 14.47 -4.10 -5.13
N GLY A 29 13.16 -3.91 -5.27
CA GLY A 29 12.26 -3.62 -4.15
C GLY A 29 10.88 -3.08 -4.54
N VAL A 30 10.27 -2.31 -3.63
CA VAL A 30 8.99 -1.63 -3.83
C VAL A 30 9.18 -0.13 -3.73
N LYS A 31 8.80 0.60 -4.77
CA LYS A 31 8.72 2.07 -4.76
C LYS A 31 7.26 2.48 -4.59
N TRP A 32 6.99 3.54 -3.85
CA TRP A 32 5.63 4.07 -3.73
C TRP A 32 5.53 5.56 -3.99
N PHE A 33 4.35 5.95 -4.44
CA PHE A 33 4.04 7.27 -4.95
C PHE A 33 2.74 7.77 -4.37
N SER A 34 2.66 9.08 -4.09
CA SER A 34 1.39 9.76 -3.93
C SER A 34 0.84 10.18 -5.28
N VAL A 35 -0.47 10.05 -5.45
CA VAL A 35 -1.19 10.45 -6.67
C VAL A 35 -1.93 11.75 -6.42
N ASP A 36 -1.71 12.74 -7.28
CA ASP A 36 -2.60 13.89 -7.36
C ASP A 36 -3.96 13.45 -7.95
N GLY A 37 -5.02 13.50 -7.14
CA GLY A 37 -6.34 13.03 -7.56
C GLY A 37 -7.01 13.82 -8.68
N ARG A 38 -6.49 15.00 -9.06
CA ARG A 38 -7.01 15.79 -10.19
C ARG A 38 -6.25 15.53 -11.48
N THR A 39 -4.93 15.44 -11.40
CA THR A 39 -4.06 15.36 -12.59
C THR A 39 -3.51 13.97 -12.86
N GLY A 40 -3.58 13.07 -11.87
CA GLY A 40 -2.90 11.77 -11.91
C GLY A 40 -1.39 11.85 -11.73
N ALA A 41 -0.83 13.04 -11.47
CA ALA A 41 0.61 13.21 -11.30
C ALA A 41 1.12 12.38 -10.11
N LEU A 42 2.22 11.66 -10.33
CA LEU A 42 2.86 10.82 -9.32
C LEU A 42 4.01 11.58 -8.67
N THR A 43 4.08 11.57 -7.35
CA THR A 43 5.24 12.06 -6.58
C THR A 43 5.84 10.90 -5.80
N VAL A 44 7.15 10.66 -5.96
CA VAL A 44 7.86 9.61 -5.22
C VAL A 44 7.77 9.89 -3.73
N LYS A 45 7.37 8.89 -2.95
CA LYS A 45 7.26 8.98 -1.49
C LYS A 45 8.29 8.13 -0.78
N GLY A 46 8.71 7.03 -1.37
CA GLY A 46 9.81 6.23 -0.83
C GLY A 46 10.08 4.96 -1.61
N PHE A 47 11.04 4.21 -1.10
CA PHE A 47 11.49 2.95 -1.65
C PHE A 47 11.91 2.01 -0.52
N LEU A 48 11.56 0.74 -0.63
CA LEU A 48 11.98 -0.33 0.26
C LEU A 48 12.68 -1.40 -0.58
N ALA A 49 13.97 -1.64 -0.32
CA ALA A 49 14.72 -2.69 -0.98
C ALA A 49 14.29 -4.08 -0.49
N THR A 50 14.25 -5.05 -1.41
CA THR A 50 14.02 -6.47 -1.09
C THR A 50 15.16 -7.34 -1.64
N PRO A 51 16.38 -7.20 -1.08
CA PRO A 51 17.56 -7.88 -1.61
C PRO A 51 17.37 -9.39 -1.59
N LYS A 52 17.72 -10.05 -2.70
CA LYS A 52 17.58 -11.51 -2.91
C LYS A 52 16.13 -12.02 -2.85
N GLN A 53 15.16 -11.12 -2.89
CA GLN A 53 13.74 -11.42 -2.87
C GLN A 53 13.02 -10.48 -3.85
N PRO A 54 13.24 -10.61 -5.17
CA PRO A 54 12.54 -9.81 -6.16
C PRO A 54 11.04 -10.08 -6.05
N LEU A 55 10.23 -9.03 -6.15
CA LEU A 55 8.77 -9.13 -6.05
C LEU A 55 8.16 -9.12 -7.45
N TYR A 56 7.31 -10.10 -7.73
CA TYR A 56 6.68 -10.27 -9.04
C TYR A 56 5.23 -9.78 -9.04
N TYR A 57 4.55 -9.91 -7.91
CA TYR A 57 3.17 -9.48 -7.74
C TYR A 57 2.95 -8.86 -6.36
N LEU A 58 2.10 -7.84 -6.30
CA LEU A 58 1.74 -7.12 -5.08
C LEU A 58 0.23 -7.11 -4.89
N ARG A 59 -0.23 -7.32 -3.66
CA ARG A 59 -1.65 -7.25 -3.29
C ARG A 59 -1.86 -6.61 -1.93
N PRO A 60 -2.54 -5.45 -1.84
CA PRO A 60 -2.91 -4.91 -0.54
C PRO A 60 -4.04 -5.74 0.10
N SER A 61 -4.00 -5.83 1.42
CA SER A 61 -5.15 -6.24 2.23
C SER A 61 -6.35 -5.31 2.04
N PRO A 62 -7.59 -5.78 2.27
CA PRO A 62 -8.80 -4.96 2.14
C PRO A 62 -8.80 -3.67 2.98
N ASP A 63 -8.22 -3.73 4.19
CA ASP A 63 -8.11 -2.58 5.10
C ASP A 63 -6.89 -1.69 4.82
N ARG A 64 -6.07 -2.06 3.83
CA ARG A 64 -4.85 -1.37 3.38
C ARG A 64 -3.80 -1.20 4.48
N LYS A 65 -3.79 -2.07 5.50
CA LYS A 65 -2.74 -2.07 6.54
C LYS A 65 -1.59 -2.98 6.23
N LEU A 66 -1.81 -4.00 5.39
CA LEU A 66 -0.80 -4.94 4.93
C LEU A 66 -0.69 -4.91 3.40
N LEU A 67 0.53 -5.11 2.89
CA LEU A 67 0.86 -5.39 1.51
C LEU A 67 1.49 -6.78 1.41
N TYR A 68 0.93 -7.65 0.58
CA TYR A 68 1.45 -8.98 0.28
C TYR A 68 2.27 -8.92 -1.00
N GLY A 69 3.40 -9.62 -1.03
CA GLY A 69 4.28 -9.70 -2.19
C GLY A 69 4.66 -11.14 -2.50
N ALA A 70 4.38 -11.58 -3.73
CA ALA A 70 4.90 -12.85 -4.24
C ALA A 70 6.34 -12.66 -4.71
N SER A 71 7.25 -13.50 -4.23
CA SER A 71 8.68 -13.50 -4.58
C SER A 71 9.10 -14.84 -5.22
N SER A 72 10.40 -15.05 -5.41
CA SER A 72 10.98 -16.24 -6.04
C SER A 72 10.54 -17.57 -5.43
N ASP A 73 10.42 -17.60 -4.11
CA ASP A 73 10.22 -18.83 -3.33
C ASP A 73 9.37 -18.59 -2.07
N ARG A 74 8.81 -17.38 -1.94
CA ARG A 74 8.19 -16.89 -0.70
C ARG A 74 7.02 -15.95 -0.97
N LEU A 75 6.11 -15.92 -0.02
CA LEU A 75 5.22 -14.79 0.19
C LEU A 75 5.81 -13.87 1.26
N LEU A 76 5.95 -12.60 0.93
CA LEU A 76 6.37 -11.54 1.86
C LEU A 76 5.17 -10.73 2.30
N VAL A 77 5.17 -10.30 3.57
CA VAL A 77 4.14 -9.41 4.11
C VAL A 77 4.80 -8.17 4.68
N PHE A 78 4.26 -7.01 4.31
CA PHE A 78 4.70 -5.71 4.79
C PHE A 78 3.54 -5.01 5.48
N SER A 79 3.77 -4.37 6.63
CA SER A 79 2.85 -3.38 7.15
C SER A 79 2.99 -2.06 6.40
N ILE A 80 1.88 -1.35 6.29
CA ILE A 80 1.78 -0.02 5.69
C ILE A 80 1.61 0.99 6.83
N GLY A 81 2.60 1.88 6.98
CA GLY A 81 2.56 2.99 7.92
C GLY A 81 1.56 4.08 7.51
N ALA A 82 1.26 5.00 8.43
CA ALA A 82 0.34 6.11 8.18
C ALA A 82 0.81 7.06 7.06
N ASP A 83 2.12 7.11 6.82
CA ASP A 83 2.79 7.85 5.73
C ASP A 83 2.94 7.03 4.44
N GLY A 84 2.48 5.77 4.45
CA GLY A 84 2.62 4.81 3.37
C GLY A 84 3.91 3.99 3.40
N ALA A 85 4.80 4.22 4.38
CA ALA A 85 6.05 3.48 4.46
C ALA A 85 5.81 1.98 4.68
N LEU A 86 6.62 1.15 4.01
CA LEU A 86 6.54 -0.29 4.13
C LEU A 86 7.53 -0.80 5.17
N THR A 87 7.09 -1.68 6.06
CA THR A 87 7.97 -2.45 6.96
C THR A 87 7.68 -3.92 6.79
N ARG A 88 8.68 -4.75 6.51
CA ARG A 88 8.49 -6.20 6.40
C ARG A 88 8.16 -6.76 7.78
N THR A 89 7.03 -7.46 7.90
CA THR A 89 6.53 -8.01 9.17
C THR A 89 6.49 -9.52 9.21
N ALA A 90 6.37 -10.17 8.06
CA ALA A 90 6.36 -11.63 7.98
C ALA A 90 6.83 -12.15 6.62
N GLU A 91 7.11 -13.45 6.58
CA GLU A 91 7.31 -14.22 5.37
C GLU A 91 6.79 -15.64 5.54
N THR A 92 6.49 -16.32 4.44
CA THR A 92 6.15 -17.74 4.42
C THR A 92 6.76 -18.38 3.20
N ALA A 93 7.39 -19.55 3.39
CA ALA A 93 7.93 -20.33 2.28
C ALA A 93 6.79 -20.77 1.35
N SER A 94 6.99 -20.58 0.06
CA SER A 94 6.07 -21.01 -0.98
C SER A 94 6.92 -21.50 -2.17
N PRO A 95 7.46 -22.73 -2.08
CA PRO A 95 8.28 -23.29 -3.15
C PRO A 95 7.45 -23.50 -4.45
N GLY A 96 8.11 -23.47 -5.61
CA GLY A 96 7.46 -23.63 -6.92
C GLY A 96 7.19 -22.32 -7.68
N GLY A 97 7.88 -21.22 -7.31
CA GLY A 97 7.78 -19.95 -8.03
C GLY A 97 6.43 -19.25 -7.89
N PRO A 98 6.11 -18.67 -6.72
CA PRO A 98 4.92 -17.85 -6.52
C PRO A 98 4.83 -16.74 -7.56
N CYS A 99 3.75 -16.72 -8.33
CA CYS A 99 3.57 -15.77 -9.42
C CYS A 99 2.41 -14.81 -9.19
N TYR A 100 1.51 -15.15 -8.28
CA TYR A 100 0.33 -14.36 -7.97
C TYR A 100 -0.08 -14.55 -6.51
N VAL A 101 -0.59 -13.50 -5.89
CA VAL A 101 -1.18 -13.56 -4.54
C VAL A 101 -2.47 -12.77 -4.52
N ASP A 102 -3.52 -13.34 -3.89
CA ASP A 102 -4.74 -12.62 -3.57
C ASP A 102 -5.10 -12.75 -2.09
N VAL A 103 -5.88 -11.79 -1.60
CA VAL A 103 -6.34 -11.72 -0.22
C VAL A 103 -7.86 -11.75 -0.22
N HIS A 104 -8.43 -12.69 0.53
CA HIS A 104 -9.88 -12.82 0.68
C HIS A 104 -10.47 -11.51 1.26
N PRO A 105 -11.68 -11.08 0.85
CA PRO A 105 -12.28 -9.82 1.30
C PRO A 105 -12.41 -9.68 2.83
N SER A 106 -12.48 -10.79 3.56
CA SER A 106 -12.49 -10.76 5.03
C SER A 106 -11.13 -10.41 5.67
N GLY A 107 -10.05 -10.33 4.88
CA GLY A 107 -8.69 -10.09 5.35
C GLY A 107 -8.03 -11.23 6.15
N ARG A 108 -8.73 -12.37 6.31
CA ARG A 108 -8.26 -13.50 7.14
C ARG A 108 -7.47 -14.55 6.39
N TRP A 109 -7.55 -14.55 5.07
CA TRP A 109 -6.95 -15.57 4.21
C TRP A 109 -6.23 -14.91 3.05
N ALA A 110 -5.05 -15.44 2.71
CA ALA A 110 -4.34 -15.14 1.48
C ALA A 110 -4.03 -16.45 0.77
N ALA A 111 -4.06 -16.43 -0.55
CA ALA A 111 -3.75 -17.59 -1.39
C ALA A 111 -2.75 -17.17 -2.47
N THR A 112 -1.87 -18.10 -2.84
CA THR A 112 -0.86 -17.91 -3.89
C THR A 112 -1.00 -18.96 -4.96
N ALA A 113 -0.77 -18.56 -6.21
CA ALA A 113 -0.56 -19.48 -7.31
C ALA A 113 0.96 -19.59 -7.56
N ASN A 114 1.41 -20.81 -7.78
CA ASN A 114 2.81 -21.15 -8.03
C ASN A 114 2.89 -21.83 -9.40
N TYR A 115 3.98 -21.60 -10.14
CA TYR A 115 4.17 -22.22 -11.46
C TYR A 115 4.44 -23.74 -11.40
N GLY A 116 5.01 -24.24 -10.30
CA GLY A 116 5.40 -25.65 -10.12
C GLY A 116 6.86 -25.80 -9.74
#